data_AF-A0A0M2H2B3-F1
#
_entry.id   AF-A0A0M2H2B3-F1
#
_cell.length_a   1.000
_cell.length_b   1.000
_cell.length_c   1.000
_cell.angle_alpha   90.00
_cell.angle_beta   90.00
_cell.angle_gamma   90.00
#
_symmetry.space_group_name_H-M   'P 1'
#
loop_
_entity.id
_entity.type
_entity.pdbx_description
1 polymer ?
#
loop_
_entity_poly.entity_id
_entity_poly.type
_entity_poly.pdbx_seq_one_letter_code
_entity_poly.pdbx_strand_id
1 'polypeptide(L)' 'MTRMPLPDAEALLRDLLTRTAAAHGRFESEELGGVYDEAWPEWYAAFMAQALATDGYVIERAD' A
#
# COMPACT_ATOMS: atom_id res chain seq x y z
N MET A 1 -6.71 -16.21 -15.23
CA MET A 1 -5.91 -15.62 -14.14
C MET A 1 -5.76 -16.68 -13.06
N THR A 2 -4.54 -16.94 -12.60
CA THR A 2 -4.31 -17.88 -11.49
C THR A 2 -4.45 -17.12 -10.18
N ARG A 3 -5.28 -17.62 -9.26
CA ARG A 3 -5.41 -17.03 -7.92
C ARG A 3 -4.09 -17.16 -7.16
N MET A 4 -3.64 -16.07 -6.55
CA MET A 4 -2.46 -16.07 -5.68
C MET A 4 -2.71 -16.95 -4.44
N PRO A 5 -1.82 -17.91 -4.12
CA PRO A 5 -1.85 -18.64 -2.85
C PRO A 5 -1.74 -17.70 -1.65
N LEU A 6 -2.33 -18.07 -0.50
CA LEU A 6 -2.32 -17.21 0.69
C LEU A 6 -0.90 -16.82 1.18
N PRO A 7 0.11 -17.71 1.21
CA PRO A 7 1.46 -17.32 1.63
C PRO A 7 2.09 -16.27 0.71
N ASP A 8 1.83 -16.38 -0.60
CA ASP A 8 2.32 -15.41 -1.58
C ASP A 8 1.58 -14.07 -1.44
N ALA A 9 0.28 -14.11 -1.14
CA ALA A 9 -0.51 -12.91 -0.84
C ALA A 9 -0.02 -12.21 0.43
N GLU A 10 0.32 -12.96 1.48
CA GLU A 10 0.92 -12.40 2.69
C GLU A 10 2.27 -11.73 2.40
N ALA A 11 3.12 -12.38 1.60
CA ALA A 11 4.41 -11.81 1.20
C ALA A 11 4.24 -10.52 0.41
N LEU A 12 3.31 -10.49 -0.55
CA LEU A 12 2.95 -9.30 -1.32
C LEU A 12 2.46 -8.17 -0.40
N LEU A 13 1.52 -8.45 0.50
CA LEU A 13 0.96 -7.45 1.41
C LEU A 13 2.02 -6.88 2.34
N ARG A 14 2.94 -7.71 2.84
CA ARG A 14 4.03 -7.26 3.72
C ARG A 14 5.01 -6.33 3.01
N ASP A 15 5.40 -6.68 1.78
CA ASP A 15 6.23 -5.82 0.94
C ASP A 15 5.54 -4.49 0.66
N LEU A 16 4.26 -4.55 0.27
CA LEU A 16 3.45 -3.37 -0.03
C LEU A 16 3.31 -2.44 1.19
N LEU A 17 3.05 -2.99 2.38
CA LEU A 17 3.00 -2.22 3.63
C LEU A 17 4.35 -1.57 3.95
N THR A 18 5.45 -2.29 3.73
CA THR A 18 6.81 -1.76 3.98
C THR A 18 7.14 -0.59 3.04
N ARG A 19 6.85 -0.75 1.74
CA ARG A 19 7.01 0.32 0.73
C ARG A 19 6.13 1.53 1.05
N THR A 20 4.89 1.29 1.46
CA THR A 20 3.93 2.35 1.81
C THR A 20 4.38 3.12 3.04
N ALA A 21 4.80 2.43 4.11
CA ALA A 21 5.30 3.09 5.31
C ALA A 21 6.55 3.94 5.04
N ALA A 22 7.48 3.44 4.22
CA ALA A 22 8.66 4.21 3.83
C ALA A 22 8.31 5.44 2.99
N ALA A 23 7.30 5.36 2.12
CA ALA A 23 6.84 6.47 1.31
C ALA A 23 6.05 7.50 2.14
N HIS A 24 5.18 7.04 3.03
CA HIS A 24 4.42 7.90 3.95
C HIS A 24 5.33 8.64 4.91
N GLY A 25 6.35 7.98 5.47
CA GLY A 25 7.33 8.65 6.34
C GLY A 25 8.08 9.79 5.65
N ARG A 26 8.33 9.69 4.33
CA ARG A 26 8.86 10.82 3.55
C ARG A 26 7.81 11.91 3.37
N PHE A 27 6.59 11.55 2.99
CA PHE A 27 5.49 12.51 2.86
C PHE A 27 5.24 13.29 4.16
N GLU A 28 5.19 12.62 5.30
CA GLU A 28 5.01 13.24 6.61
C GLU A 28 6.17 14.20 6.94
N SER A 29 7.40 13.77 6.70
CA SER A 29 8.59 14.60 6.96
C SER A 29 8.72 15.80 6.00
N GLU A 30 8.46 15.59 4.71
CA GLU A 30 8.78 16.55 3.64
C GLU A 30 7.59 17.48 3.35
N GLU A 31 6.36 16.95 3.34
CA GLU A 31 5.16 17.68 2.94
C GLU A 31 4.35 18.17 4.15
N LEU A 32 4.31 17.40 5.24
CA LEU A 32 3.62 17.80 6.47
C LEU A 32 4.55 18.45 7.51
N GLY A 33 5.84 18.58 7.20
CA GLY A 33 6.84 19.19 8.09
C GLY A 33 7.06 18.40 9.38
N GLY A 34 6.88 17.07 9.34
CA GLY A 34 7.00 16.17 10.49
C GLY A 34 5.77 16.19 11.42
N VAL A 35 4.67 16.82 11.01
CA VAL A 35 3.39 16.72 11.73
C VAL A 35 2.72 15.41 11.39
N TYR A 36 2.26 14.68 12.42
CA TYR A 36 1.54 13.42 12.26
C TYR A 36 0.35 13.56 11.30
N ASP A 37 0.27 12.64 10.34
CA ASP A 37 -0.82 12.59 9.39
C ASP A 37 -2.07 11.91 9.99
N GLU A 38 -3.08 12.71 10.37
CA GLU A 38 -4.38 12.19 10.81
C GLU A 38 -5.14 11.44 9.70
N ALA A 39 -4.80 11.69 8.42
CA ALA A 39 -5.38 11.03 7.24
C ALA A 39 -4.48 9.89 6.71
N TRP A 40 -3.59 9.35 7.55
CA TRP A 40 -2.73 8.24 7.17
C TRP A 40 -3.47 7.03 6.58
N PRO A 41 -4.69 6.62 7.04
CA PRO A 41 -5.36 5.46 6.47
C PRO A 41 -5.73 5.66 5.01
N GLU A 42 -6.27 6.84 4.66
CA GLU A 42 -6.62 7.22 3.29
C GLU A 42 -5.38 7.28 2.40
N TRP A 43 -4.29 7.85 2.92
CA TRP A 43 -3.02 7.94 2.20
C TRP A 43 -2.45 6.55 1.89
N TYR A 44 -2.43 5.65 2.89
CA TYR A 44 -1.97 4.27 2.72
C TYR A 44 -2.83 3.54 1.69
N ALA A 45 -4.16 3.63 1.78
CA ALA A 45 -5.06 2.97 0.85
C ALA A 45 -4.82 3.43 -0.60
N ALA A 46 -4.68 4.74 -0.83
CA ALA A 46 -4.43 5.29 -2.14
C ALA A 46 -3.08 4.83 -2.71
N PHE A 47 -2.01 4.91 -1.91
CA PHE A 47 -0.68 4.48 -2.33
C PHE A 47 -0.64 2.98 -2.65
N MET A 48 -1.20 2.14 -1.77
CA MET A 48 -1.23 0.70 -1.93
C MET A 48 -2.05 0.28 -3.17
N ALA A 49 -3.22 0.90 -3.39
CA ALA A 49 -4.05 0.64 -4.56
C ALA A 49 -3.32 1.01 -5.86
N GLN A 50 -2.65 2.17 -5.89
CA GLN A 50 -1.87 2.59 -7.04
C GLN A 50 -0.67 1.66 -7.29
N ALA A 51 0.05 1.26 -6.24
CA ALA A 51 1.19 0.36 -6.35
C ALA A 51 0.78 -1.03 -6.87
N LEU A 52 -0.34 -1.58 -6.38
CA LEU A 52 -0.89 -2.83 -6.90
C LEU A 52 -1.23 -2.75 -8.39
N ALA A 53 -1.91 -1.67 -8.80
CA ALA A 53 -2.24 -1.46 -10.21
C ALA A 53 -0.98 -1.31 -11.09
N THR A 54 0.03 -0.58 -10.61
CA THR A 54 1.33 -0.43 -11.29
C THR A 54 2.06 -1.77 -11.42
N ASP A 55 2.01 -2.60 -10.39
CA ASP A 55 2.64 -3.92 -10.36
C ASP A 55 1.82 -4.98 -11.14
N GLY A 56 0.70 -4.59 -11.77
CA GLY A 56 -0.12 -5.46 -12.61
C GLY A 56 -1.12 -6.34 -11.84
N TYR A 57 -1.37 -6.06 -10.56
CA TYR A 57 -2.37 -6.74 -9.75
C TYR A 57 -3.75 -6.11 -9.90
N VAL A 58 -4.79 -6.95 -9.79
CA VAL A 58 -6.19 -6.53 -9.72
C VAL A 58 -6.77 -7.04 -8.40
N ILE A 59 -7.43 -6.15 -7.65
CA ILE A 59 -8.22 -6.53 -6.47
C ILE A 59 -9.66 -6.77 -6.92
N GLU A 60 -10.13 -8.00 -6.75
CA GLU A 60 -11.49 -8.38 -7.07
C GLU A 60 -12.17 -8.92 -5.81
N ARG A 61 -13.43 -8.56 -5.61
CA ARG A 61 -14.26 -9.18 -4.57
C ARG A 61 -14.60 -10.59 -5.04
N ALA A 62 -14.32 -11.59 -4.21
CA ALA A 62 -14.81 -12.93 -4.47
C ALA A 62 -16.35 -12.95 -4.36
N ASP A 63 -17.02 -13.55 -5.33
CA ASP A 63 -18.48 -13.78 -5.31
C ASP A 63 -18.90 -14.72 -4.16
#